data_AF-A0A9X3J1F6-F1
#
_entry.id   AF-A0A9X3J1F6-F1
#
_cell.length_a   1.000
_cell.length_b   1.000
_cell.length_c   1.000
_cell.angle_alpha   90.00
_cell.angle_beta   90.00
_cell.angle_gamma   90.00
#
_symmetry.space_group_name_H-M   'P 1'
#
loop_
_entity.id
_entity.type
_entity.pdbx_description
1 polymer ?
#
loop_
_entity_poly.entity_id
_entity_poly.type
_entity_poly.pdbx_seq_one_letter_code
_entity_poly.pdbx_strand_id
1 'polypeptide(L)'
;MHFFTALGDDSLGTRARAELSALGLQIEAVVRPIRQRRGFTYVDDAGERTITVIGGRLAPEAADPLAWDLLAAVDAVYVTAGDPDALRLARRARKVVTTARILPTLRAAGIVVDALVCSSRDPAERYAAGDLDPAPRLVVRTAGSAGGSYEVDGDCRQYAAAPLPGPVVDAYGCGDSFAAGLTYALATGASADEAVRLAARCGAAALTGRGPHDGQLRREDLQ
;
A
#
# COMPACT_ATOMS: atom_id res chain seq x y z
N MET A 1 7.46 -12.94 3.07
CA MET A 1 6.89 -11.93 2.15
C MET A 1 8.05 -11.30 1.39
N HIS A 2 7.95 -11.16 0.07
CA HIS A 2 8.97 -10.49 -0.74
C HIS A 2 8.64 -9.00 -0.88
N PHE A 3 9.65 -8.14 -0.82
CA PHE A 3 9.52 -6.70 -1.04
C PHE A 3 10.44 -6.25 -2.16
N PHE A 4 9.84 -5.89 -3.30
CA PHE A 4 10.52 -5.38 -4.48
C PHE A 4 10.69 -3.87 -4.37
N THR A 5 11.93 -3.37 -4.42
CA THR A 5 12.21 -1.95 -4.21
C THR A 5 13.50 -1.48 -4.87
N ALA A 6 13.78 -0.19 -4.77
CA ALA A 6 15.08 0.39 -5.09
C ALA A 6 15.60 1.18 -3.88
N LEU A 7 16.90 1.07 -3.62
CA LEU A 7 17.59 1.73 -2.52
C LEU A 7 18.71 2.62 -3.05
N GLY A 8 19.04 3.68 -2.33
CA GLY A 8 20.19 4.53 -2.64
C GLY A 8 21.51 3.88 -2.21
N ASP A 9 22.59 4.24 -2.90
CA ASP A 9 23.96 3.80 -2.60
C ASP A 9 24.60 4.71 -1.54
N ASP A 10 24.03 4.70 -0.34
CA ASP A 10 24.58 5.38 0.83
C ASP A 10 24.27 4.61 2.13
N SER A 11 24.79 5.12 3.25
CA SER A 11 24.60 4.48 4.56
C SER A 11 23.14 4.36 4.98
N LEU A 12 22.26 5.24 4.48
CA LEU A 12 20.82 5.16 4.78
C LEU A 12 20.14 4.09 3.94
N GLY A 13 20.55 3.88 2.69
CA GLY A 13 20.09 2.75 1.88
C GLY A 13 20.48 1.41 2.50
N THR A 14 21.74 1.28 2.94
CA THR A 14 22.22 0.09 3.68
C THR A 14 21.42 -0.13 4.96
N ARG A 15 21.16 0.95 5.73
CA ARG A 15 20.36 0.86 6.97
C ARG A 15 18.91 0.45 6.67
N ALA A 16 18.27 1.04 5.65
CA ALA A 16 16.91 0.69 5.27
C ALA A 16 16.77 -0.79 4.90
N ARG A 17 17.72 -1.34 4.13
CA ARG A 17 17.75 -2.78 3.83
C ARG A 17 17.81 -3.62 5.10
N ALA A 18 18.70 -3.27 6.02
CA ALA A 18 18.89 -4.02 7.27
C ALA A 18 17.64 -3.98 8.16
N GLU A 19 17.04 -2.80 8.34
CA GLU A 19 15.83 -2.62 9.15
C GLU A 19 14.65 -3.40 8.57
N LEU A 20 14.41 -3.29 7.25
CA LEU A 20 13.33 -4.05 6.59
C LEU A 20 13.55 -5.57 6.65
N SER A 21 14.80 -6.02 6.55
CA SER A 21 15.14 -7.44 6.69
C SER A 21 14.90 -7.93 8.12
N ALA A 22 15.21 -7.11 9.13
CA ALA A 22 14.96 -7.42 10.55
C ALA A 22 13.46 -7.53 10.88
N LEU A 23 12.59 -6.89 10.09
CA LEU A 23 11.14 -7.08 10.14
C LEU A 23 10.65 -8.38 9.47
N GLY A 24 11.57 -9.21 8.96
CA GLY A 24 11.26 -10.52 8.36
C GLY A 24 10.92 -10.48 6.85
N LEU A 25 11.18 -9.35 6.18
CA LEU A 25 10.96 -9.23 4.74
C LEU A 25 12.15 -9.79 3.95
N GLN A 26 11.84 -10.49 2.85
CA GLN A 26 12.83 -10.88 1.84
C GLN A 26 12.97 -9.73 0.84
N ILE A 27 14.12 -9.05 0.84
CA ILE A 27 14.30 -7.79 0.11
C ILE A 27 14.87 -8.03 -1.29
N GLU A 28 14.02 -7.87 -2.30
CA GLU A 28 14.38 -7.82 -3.72
C GLU A 28 14.67 -6.37 -4.10
N ALA A 29 15.89 -5.90 -3.80
CA ALA A 29 16.26 -4.51 -4.03
C ALA A 29 17.43 -4.34 -4.98
N VAL A 30 17.24 -3.42 -5.92
CA VAL A 30 18.31 -2.85 -6.73
C VAL A 30 18.90 -1.64 -6.02
N VAL A 31 20.21 -1.46 -6.11
CA VAL A 31 20.92 -0.29 -5.58
C VAL A 31 21.14 0.71 -6.70
N ARG A 32 20.68 1.94 -6.50
CA ARG A 32 20.85 3.05 -7.45
C ARG A 32 22.03 3.92 -6.99
N PRO A 33 22.86 4.43 -7.91
CA PRO A 33 24.02 5.29 -7.60
C PRO A 33 23.59 6.73 -7.25
N ILE A 34 22.60 6.88 -6.37
CA ILE A 34 22.04 8.13 -5.87
C ILE A 34 21.78 8.00 -4.36
N ARG A 35 21.58 9.14 -3.69
CA ARG A 35 21.27 9.15 -2.24
C ARG A 35 19.91 8.53 -1.95
N GLN A 36 19.81 7.86 -0.81
CA GLN A 36 18.55 7.33 -0.31
C GLN A 36 17.55 8.46 -0.07
N ARG A 37 16.30 8.25 -0.52
CA ARG A 37 15.20 9.20 -0.27
C ARG A 37 14.90 9.28 1.23
N ARG A 38 14.64 10.50 1.73
CA ARG A 38 14.38 10.76 3.15
C ARG A 38 13.06 11.49 3.34
N GLY A 39 12.38 11.23 4.45
CA GLY A 39 11.26 12.03 4.93
C GLY A 39 11.59 12.59 6.31
N PHE A 40 11.38 13.89 6.50
CA PHE A 40 11.39 14.53 7.81
C PHE A 40 9.95 14.78 8.21
N THR A 41 9.54 14.22 9.35
CA THR A 41 8.18 14.38 9.86
C THR A 41 8.21 15.33 11.04
N TYR A 42 7.51 16.44 10.92
CA TYR A 42 7.22 17.38 11.98
C TYR A 42 5.88 16.99 12.58
N VAL A 43 5.85 16.78 13.90
CA VAL A 43 4.64 16.46 14.65
C VAL A 43 4.45 17.57 15.67
N ASP A 44 3.29 18.22 15.65
CA ASP A 44 2.96 19.25 16.63
C ASP A 44 2.29 18.67 17.89
N ASP A 45 1.98 19.52 18.86
CA ASP A 45 1.36 19.13 20.13
C ASP A 45 -0.07 18.58 19.97
N ALA A 46 -0.73 18.86 18.84
CA ALA A 46 -2.03 18.30 18.49
C ALA A 46 -1.91 16.94 17.78
N GLY A 47 -0.69 16.50 17.47
CA GLY A 47 -0.42 15.26 16.73
C GLY A 47 -0.53 15.41 15.21
N GLU A 48 -0.71 16.63 14.69
CA GLU A 48 -0.75 16.90 13.26
C GLU A 48 0.64 16.72 12.64
N ARG A 49 0.68 16.17 11.42
CA ARG A 49 1.91 15.81 10.74
C ARG A 49 2.13 16.63 9.49
N THR A 50 3.30 17.25 9.40
CA THR A 50 3.84 17.78 8.14
C THR A 50 5.07 16.97 7.75
N ILE A 51 5.10 16.46 6.51
CA ILE A 51 6.20 15.62 6.02
C ILE A 51 6.93 16.33 4.89
N THR A 52 8.21 16.63 5.10
CA THR A 52 9.11 17.12 4.05
C THR A 52 9.89 15.96 3.47
N VAL A 53 9.67 15.66 2.20
CA VAL A 53 10.36 14.57 1.51
C VAL A 53 11.51 15.11 0.67
N ILE A 54 12.71 14.58 0.88
CA ILE A 54 13.95 14.98 0.21
C ILE A 54 14.43 13.86 -0.70
N GLY A 55 14.59 14.19 -1.97
CA GLY A 55 15.02 13.26 -3.03
C GLY A 55 13.85 12.72 -3.85
N GLY A 56 14.20 12.27 -5.07
CA GLY A 56 13.28 11.64 -5.99
C GLY A 56 12.73 10.32 -5.43
N ARG A 57 11.58 9.90 -5.94
CA ARG A 57 11.03 8.59 -5.61
C ARG A 57 11.95 7.50 -6.15
N LEU A 58 12.39 6.61 -5.27
CA LEU A 58 13.02 5.34 -5.66
C LEU A 58 11.92 4.32 -5.93
N ALA A 59 12.04 3.59 -7.03
CA ALA A 59 11.13 2.53 -7.43
C ALA A 59 11.92 1.47 -8.22
N PRO A 60 11.52 0.19 -8.15
CA PRO A 60 12.04 -0.81 -9.06
C PRO A 60 11.47 -0.57 -10.47
N GLU A 61 12.26 -0.89 -11.48
CA GLU A 61 11.93 -0.82 -12.91
C GLU A 61 11.96 -2.23 -13.48
N ALA A 62 11.15 -2.52 -14.50
CA ALA A 62 11.08 -3.87 -15.07
C ALA A 62 12.43 -4.40 -15.57
N ALA A 63 13.30 -3.50 -16.04
CA ALA A 63 14.63 -3.83 -16.52
C ALA A 63 15.63 -4.18 -15.41
N ASP A 64 15.28 -3.93 -14.14
CA ASP A 64 16.15 -4.30 -13.03
C ASP A 64 16.26 -5.82 -12.91
N PRO A 65 17.45 -6.33 -12.52
CA PRO A 65 17.71 -7.76 -12.35
C PRO A 65 17.12 -8.28 -11.03
N LEU A 66 15.82 -8.06 -10.82
CA LEU A 66 15.07 -8.57 -9.67
C LEU A 66 14.40 -9.90 -10.01
N ALA A 67 14.05 -10.67 -8.98
CA ALA A 67 13.39 -11.97 -9.11
C ALA A 67 11.90 -11.85 -9.51
N TRP A 68 11.62 -11.18 -10.63
CA TRP A 68 10.27 -10.89 -11.12
C TRP A 68 9.42 -12.13 -11.35
N ASP A 69 10.04 -13.28 -11.65
CA ASP A 69 9.33 -14.54 -11.85
C ASP A 69 8.63 -15.06 -10.59
N LEU A 70 9.07 -14.64 -9.39
CA LEU A 70 8.38 -14.95 -8.14
C LEU A 70 6.94 -14.43 -8.12
N LEU A 71 6.65 -13.35 -8.85
CA LEU A 71 5.30 -12.78 -8.91
C LEU A 71 4.28 -13.75 -9.50
N ALA A 72 4.68 -14.70 -10.35
CA ALA A 72 3.77 -15.71 -10.88
C ALA A 72 3.30 -16.71 -9.80
N ALA A 73 4.02 -16.83 -8.69
CA ALA A 73 3.74 -17.77 -7.62
C ALA A 73 3.02 -17.14 -6.41
N VAL A 74 2.78 -15.82 -6.39
CA VAL A 74 2.15 -15.15 -5.24
C VAL A 74 0.64 -14.98 -5.40
N ASP A 75 -0.08 -15.16 -4.30
CA ASP A 75 -1.54 -14.99 -4.25
C ASP A 75 -1.98 -13.52 -4.40
N ALA A 76 -1.17 -12.57 -3.94
CA ALA A 76 -1.41 -11.15 -4.12
C ALA A 76 -0.12 -10.32 -4.06
N VAL A 77 -0.14 -9.15 -4.70
CA VAL A 77 0.88 -8.12 -4.60
C VAL A 77 0.23 -6.75 -4.35
N TYR A 78 0.81 -5.96 -3.45
CA TYR A 78 0.47 -4.55 -3.28
C TYR A 78 1.51 -3.67 -3.97
N VAL A 79 1.08 -2.90 -4.97
CA VAL A 79 1.96 -2.07 -5.80
C VAL A 79 1.74 -0.60 -5.47
N THR A 80 2.79 0.03 -4.94
CA THR A 80 2.79 1.48 -4.70
C THR A 80 3.66 2.23 -5.70
N ALA A 81 4.69 1.61 -6.27
CA ALA A 81 5.68 2.22 -7.14
C ALA A 81 6.15 1.24 -8.22
N GLY A 82 6.61 1.78 -9.35
CA GLY A 82 7.14 1.02 -10.48
C GLY A 82 6.98 1.80 -11.78
N ASP A 83 7.65 1.35 -12.83
CA ASP A 83 7.35 1.76 -14.20
C ASP A 83 6.16 0.94 -14.76
N PRO A 84 5.57 1.33 -15.90
CA PRO A 84 4.44 0.59 -16.48
C PRO A 84 4.73 -0.89 -16.73
N ASP A 85 5.97 -1.23 -17.09
CA ASP A 85 6.37 -2.62 -17.34
C ASP A 85 6.50 -3.43 -16.04
N ALA A 86 6.95 -2.84 -14.93
CA ALA A 86 6.96 -3.51 -13.63
C ALA A 86 5.54 -3.80 -13.14
N LEU A 87 4.58 -2.91 -13.44
CA LEU A 87 3.16 -3.17 -13.20
C LEU A 87 2.64 -4.35 -14.06
N ARG A 88 3.07 -4.46 -15.33
CA ARG A 88 2.76 -5.63 -16.18
C ARG A 88 3.36 -6.92 -15.62
N LEU A 89 4.57 -6.86 -15.05
CA LEU A 89 5.16 -7.99 -14.33
C LEU A 89 4.36 -8.32 -13.06
N ALA A 90 3.96 -7.31 -12.27
CA ALA A 90 3.13 -7.47 -11.08
C ALA A 90 1.79 -8.14 -11.39
N ARG A 91 1.24 -7.94 -12.59
CA ARG A 91 0.00 -8.60 -13.05
C ARG A 91 0.11 -10.12 -13.15
N ARG A 92 1.31 -10.71 -13.13
CA ARG A 92 1.50 -12.16 -13.02
C ARG A 92 0.99 -12.73 -11.68
N ALA A 93 0.91 -11.90 -10.64
CA ALA A 93 0.30 -12.28 -9.37
C ALA A 93 -1.20 -12.58 -9.54
N ARG A 94 -1.76 -13.46 -8.70
CA ARG A 94 -3.20 -13.77 -8.75
C ARG A 94 -4.06 -12.54 -8.45
N LYS A 95 -3.64 -11.68 -7.51
CA LYS A 95 -4.30 -10.41 -7.18
C LYS A 95 -3.32 -9.24 -7.25
N VAL A 96 -3.72 -8.13 -7.86
CA VAL A 96 -2.99 -6.85 -7.79
C VAL A 96 -3.83 -5.83 -7.05
N VAL A 97 -3.34 -5.40 -5.90
CA VAL A 97 -3.86 -4.26 -5.16
C VAL A 97 -2.92 -3.08 -5.39
N THR A 98 -3.47 -1.87 -5.53
CA THR A 98 -2.65 -0.68 -5.77
C THR A 98 -3.30 0.56 -5.18
N THR A 99 -2.59 1.69 -5.21
CA THR A 99 -3.05 3.00 -4.74
C THR A 99 -3.31 3.94 -5.91
N ALA A 100 -4.32 4.79 -5.78
CA ALA A 100 -4.61 5.85 -6.74
C ALA A 100 -3.46 6.87 -6.90
N ARG A 101 -2.47 6.90 -5.99
CA ARG A 101 -1.28 7.77 -6.13
C ARG A 101 -0.44 7.48 -7.38
N ILE A 102 -0.62 6.33 -8.02
CA ILE A 102 0.09 5.95 -9.26
C ILE A 102 -0.83 5.79 -10.47
N LEU A 103 -1.98 6.47 -10.49
CA LEU A 103 -2.92 6.44 -11.62
C LEU A 103 -2.29 6.66 -13.01
N PRO A 104 -1.37 7.63 -13.21
CA PRO A 104 -0.73 7.81 -14.52
C PRO A 104 0.05 6.56 -14.97
N THR A 105 0.78 5.91 -14.05
CA THR A 105 1.52 4.68 -14.35
C THR A 105 0.58 3.51 -14.59
N LEU A 106 -0.50 3.38 -13.81
CA LEU A 106 -1.52 2.34 -14.00
C LEU A 106 -2.19 2.45 -15.38
N ARG A 107 -2.54 3.68 -15.79
CA ARG A 107 -3.09 3.97 -17.12
C ARG A 107 -2.12 3.57 -18.22
N ALA A 108 -0.85 3.93 -18.07
CA ALA A 108 0.18 3.56 -19.05
C ALA A 108 0.46 2.05 -19.08
N ALA A 109 0.28 1.34 -17.96
CA ALA A 109 0.46 -0.11 -17.89
C ALA A 109 -0.68 -0.88 -18.57
N GLY A 110 -1.92 -0.39 -18.46
CA GLY A 110 -3.10 -1.00 -19.08
C GLY A 110 -3.44 -2.39 -18.52
N ILE A 111 -3.19 -2.60 -17.22
CA ILE A 111 -3.44 -3.88 -16.54
C ILE A 111 -4.79 -3.89 -15.83
N VAL A 112 -5.37 -5.08 -15.67
CA VAL A 112 -6.50 -5.28 -14.74
C VAL A 112 -5.99 -5.11 -13.31
N VAL A 113 -6.61 -4.21 -12.56
CA VAL A 113 -6.40 -4.00 -11.12
C VAL A 113 -7.51 -4.73 -10.35
N ASP A 114 -7.15 -5.61 -9.42
CA ASP A 114 -8.14 -6.33 -8.60
C ASP A 114 -8.72 -5.43 -7.51
N ALA A 115 -7.90 -4.56 -6.91
CA ALA A 115 -8.39 -3.53 -5.99
C ALA A 115 -7.56 -2.23 -6.07
N LEU A 116 -8.25 -1.10 -6.18
CA LEU A 116 -7.68 0.23 -6.14
C LEU A 116 -8.05 0.92 -4.82
N VAL A 117 -7.05 1.29 -4.03
CA VAL A 117 -7.23 2.02 -2.77
C VAL A 117 -7.07 3.52 -3.03
N CYS A 118 -8.04 4.27 -2.58
CA CYS A 118 -8.14 5.72 -2.69
C CYS A 118 -8.39 6.33 -1.30
N SER A 119 -8.13 7.64 -1.19
CA SER A 119 -8.58 8.46 -0.08
C SER A 119 -9.63 9.46 -0.57
N SER A 120 -10.78 9.55 0.10
CA SER A 120 -11.78 10.58 -0.19
C SER A 120 -11.33 11.98 0.21
N ARG A 121 -10.27 12.08 1.01
CA ARG A 121 -9.73 13.33 1.56
C ARG A 121 -8.47 13.82 0.87
N ASP A 122 -7.74 12.95 0.16
CA ASP A 122 -6.51 13.33 -0.56
C ASP A 122 -6.81 13.55 -2.05
N PRO A 123 -6.67 14.79 -2.57
CA PRO A 123 -6.83 15.07 -4.00
C PRO A 123 -5.92 14.25 -4.91
N ALA A 124 -4.72 13.88 -4.44
CA ALA A 124 -3.76 13.06 -5.18
C ALA A 124 -4.16 11.58 -5.27
N GLU A 125 -5.21 11.17 -4.55
CA GLU A 125 -5.76 9.82 -4.56
C GLU A 125 -7.16 9.74 -5.18
N ARG A 126 -7.58 10.79 -5.91
CA ARG A 126 -8.89 10.78 -6.57
C ARG A 126 -8.86 9.89 -7.81
N TYR A 127 -9.83 8.99 -7.88
CA TYR A 127 -10.14 8.16 -9.04
C TYR A 127 -11.59 8.39 -9.48
N ALA A 128 -11.79 8.59 -10.78
CA ALA A 128 -13.10 8.62 -11.43
C ALA A 128 -13.23 7.46 -12.42
N ALA A 129 -14.47 6.99 -12.63
CA ALA A 129 -14.75 6.00 -13.67
C ALA A 129 -14.26 6.50 -15.03
N GLY A 130 -13.53 5.64 -15.76
CA GLY A 130 -12.87 5.99 -17.02
C GLY A 130 -11.42 6.46 -16.89
N ASP A 131 -10.91 6.70 -15.68
CA ASP A 131 -9.48 7.05 -15.51
C ASP A 131 -8.54 5.89 -15.86
N LEU A 132 -9.03 4.66 -15.77
CA LEU A 132 -8.30 3.42 -16.07
C LEU A 132 -9.13 2.55 -17.01
N ASP A 133 -8.45 1.95 -17.98
CA ASP A 133 -8.99 0.95 -18.90
C ASP A 133 -7.99 -0.23 -18.95
N PRO A 134 -8.38 -1.44 -18.51
CA PRO A 134 -9.69 -1.79 -17.94
C PRO A 134 -9.94 -1.16 -16.56
N ALA A 135 -11.21 -0.98 -16.21
CA ALA A 135 -11.60 -0.48 -14.90
C ALA A 135 -11.18 -1.45 -13.77
N PRO A 136 -10.83 -0.96 -12.56
CA PRO A 136 -10.57 -1.81 -11.41
C PRO A 136 -11.81 -2.62 -11.02
N ARG A 137 -11.61 -3.86 -10.56
CA ARG A 137 -12.71 -4.73 -10.10
C ARG A 137 -13.32 -4.27 -8.77
N LEU A 138 -12.49 -3.71 -7.90
CA LEU A 138 -12.87 -3.14 -6.62
C LEU A 138 -12.20 -1.77 -6.47
N VAL A 139 -12.98 -0.74 -6.12
CA VAL A 139 -12.44 0.58 -5.78
C VAL A 139 -12.82 0.89 -4.34
N VAL A 140 -11.85 1.03 -3.46
CA VAL A 140 -12.06 1.35 -2.03
C VAL A 140 -11.65 2.79 -1.76
N ARG A 141 -12.53 3.56 -1.13
CA ARG A 141 -12.35 4.98 -0.82
C ARG A 141 -12.38 5.16 0.69
N THR A 142 -11.20 5.32 1.29
CA THR A 142 -11.05 5.50 2.73
C THR A 142 -11.42 6.92 3.17
N ALA A 143 -12.07 7.05 4.33
CA ALA A 143 -12.51 8.33 4.92
C ALA A 143 -12.08 8.47 6.39
N GLY A 144 -11.00 7.78 6.80
CA GLY A 144 -10.47 7.83 8.17
C GLY A 144 -11.49 7.35 9.21
N SER A 145 -11.71 8.16 10.25
CA SER A 145 -12.66 7.85 11.34
C SER A 145 -14.13 7.75 10.90
N ALA A 146 -14.46 8.20 9.69
CA ALA A 146 -15.81 8.04 9.12
C ALA A 146 -16.00 6.66 8.43
N GLY A 147 -14.97 5.81 8.38
CA GLY A 147 -15.00 4.56 7.62
C GLY A 147 -14.66 4.81 6.15
N GLY A 148 -15.61 4.56 5.26
CA GLY A 148 -15.46 4.87 3.84
C GLY A 148 -16.50 4.19 2.96
N SER A 149 -16.23 4.14 1.66
CA SER A 149 -17.04 3.43 0.69
C SER A 149 -16.21 2.50 -0.18
N TYR A 150 -16.85 1.56 -0.83
CA TYR A 150 -16.24 0.75 -1.87
C TYR A 150 -17.24 0.45 -2.98
N GLU A 151 -16.71 0.21 -4.17
CA GLU A 151 -17.48 -0.06 -5.37
C GLU A 151 -17.01 -1.37 -5.98
N VAL A 152 -17.93 -2.31 -6.19
CA VAL A 152 -17.68 -3.63 -6.75
C VAL A 152 -18.82 -3.97 -7.70
N ASP A 153 -18.49 -4.39 -8.91
CA ASP A 153 -19.49 -4.71 -9.96
C ASP A 153 -20.49 -3.57 -10.23
N GLY A 154 -20.06 -2.31 -10.06
CA GLY A 154 -20.89 -1.11 -10.20
C GLY A 154 -21.74 -0.75 -8.97
N ASP A 155 -21.79 -1.63 -7.96
CA ASP A 155 -22.51 -1.37 -6.71
C ASP A 155 -21.64 -0.61 -5.72
N CYS A 156 -22.07 0.61 -5.37
CA CYS A 156 -21.42 1.41 -4.34
C CYS A 156 -21.99 1.07 -2.95
N ARG A 157 -21.12 0.70 -2.01
CA ARG A 157 -21.44 0.31 -0.63
C ARG A 157 -20.65 1.15 0.36
N GLN A 158 -21.19 1.32 1.56
CA GLN A 158 -20.53 2.03 2.66
C GLN A 158 -20.01 1.01 3.69
N TYR A 159 -18.93 1.37 4.39
CA TYR A 159 -18.45 0.63 5.56
C TYR A 159 -18.14 1.60 6.71
N ALA A 160 -18.44 1.17 7.93
CA ALA A 160 -18.13 1.92 9.14
C ALA A 160 -16.64 1.79 9.50
N ALA A 161 -16.11 2.78 10.22
CA ALA A 161 -14.80 2.65 10.85
C ALA A 161 -14.79 1.46 11.82
N ALA A 162 -13.69 0.70 11.85
CA ALA A 162 -13.53 -0.37 12.81
C ALA A 162 -13.29 0.20 14.22
N PRO A 163 -13.76 -0.48 15.28
CA PRO A 163 -13.43 -0.11 16.65
C PRO A 163 -11.92 -0.09 16.88
N LEU A 164 -11.45 0.89 17.66
CA LEU A 164 -10.04 0.96 18.03
C LEU A 164 -9.74 -0.05 19.14
N PRO A 165 -8.63 -0.81 19.05
CA PRO A 165 -8.21 -1.71 20.12
C PRO A 165 -7.60 -0.97 21.34
N GLY A 166 -7.42 0.35 21.24
CA GLY A 166 -6.79 1.19 22.24
C GLY A 166 -6.94 2.69 21.93
N PRO A 167 -6.31 3.57 22.72
CA PRO A 167 -6.33 5.01 22.47
C PRO A 167 -5.62 5.36 21.16
N VAL A 168 -6.03 6.46 20.53
CA VAL A 168 -5.36 7.02 19.36
C VAL A 168 -3.96 7.50 19.74
N VAL A 169 -2.96 7.09 18.96
CA VAL A 169 -1.54 7.45 19.16
C VAL A 169 -0.98 8.12 17.90
N ASP A 170 -1.10 7.48 16.74
CA ASP A 170 -0.48 7.96 15.51
C ASP A 170 -1.22 7.50 14.25
N ALA A 171 -1.65 8.43 13.40
CA ALA A 171 -2.30 8.09 12.13
C ALA A 171 -1.31 7.63 11.03
N TYR A 172 0.00 7.76 11.25
CA TYR A 172 1.00 7.42 10.25
C TYR A 172 1.01 5.91 9.94
N GLY A 173 0.86 5.56 8.66
CA GLY A 173 0.81 4.16 8.22
C GLY A 173 -0.57 3.49 8.35
N CYS A 174 -1.62 4.19 8.79
CA CYS A 174 -2.99 3.63 8.84
C CYS A 174 -3.49 3.23 7.44
N GLY A 175 -3.24 4.05 6.42
CA GLY A 175 -3.61 3.74 5.03
C GLY A 175 -2.82 2.58 4.45
N ASP A 176 -1.53 2.49 4.76
CA ASP A 176 -0.67 1.37 4.35
C ASP A 176 -1.11 0.07 5.02
N SER A 177 -1.46 0.13 6.31
CA SER A 177 -1.99 -1.01 7.08
C SER A 177 -3.36 -1.45 6.55
N PHE A 178 -4.21 -0.51 6.16
CA PHE A 178 -5.47 -0.80 5.46
C PHE A 178 -5.21 -1.54 4.15
N ALA A 179 -4.32 -1.00 3.30
CA ALA A 179 -3.98 -1.62 2.02
C ALA A 179 -3.35 -3.01 2.18
N ALA A 180 -2.50 -3.21 3.20
CA ALA A 180 -1.93 -4.49 3.55
C ALA A 180 -3.01 -5.50 3.97
N GLY A 181 -3.94 -5.10 4.85
CA GLY A 181 -5.07 -5.94 5.27
C GLY A 181 -6.00 -6.32 4.13
N LEU A 182 -6.29 -5.37 3.23
CA LEU A 182 -7.07 -5.61 2.01
C LEU A 182 -6.37 -6.63 1.10
N THR A 183 -5.06 -6.42 0.87
CA THR A 183 -4.25 -7.31 0.03
C THR A 183 -4.20 -8.72 0.60
N TYR A 184 -4.01 -8.87 1.91
CA TYR A 184 -4.03 -10.15 2.59
C TYR A 184 -5.38 -10.86 2.46
N ALA A 185 -6.49 -10.17 2.75
CA ALA A 185 -7.83 -10.77 2.66
C ALA A 185 -8.17 -11.25 1.25
N LEU A 186 -7.84 -10.45 0.23
CA LEU A 186 -8.05 -10.83 -1.17
C LEU A 186 -7.14 -12.00 -1.59
N ALA A 187 -5.92 -12.08 -1.06
CA ALA A 187 -5.02 -13.22 -1.27
C ALA A 187 -5.62 -14.52 -0.72
N THR A 188 -6.30 -14.45 0.42
CA THR A 188 -6.96 -15.59 1.06
C THR A 188 -8.35 -15.91 0.52
N GLY A 189 -8.80 -15.21 -0.54
CA GLY A 189 -10.08 -15.47 -1.21
C GLY A 189 -11.31 -14.87 -0.52
N ALA A 190 -11.13 -13.90 0.38
CA ALA A 190 -12.25 -13.19 1.01
C ALA A 190 -13.09 -12.41 -0.02
N SER A 191 -14.38 -12.25 0.27
CA SER A 191 -15.26 -11.34 -0.48
C SER A 191 -14.83 -9.88 -0.32
N ALA A 192 -15.32 -8.98 -1.19
CA ALA A 192 -15.04 -7.54 -1.08
C ALA A 192 -15.40 -6.99 0.31
N ASP A 193 -16.57 -7.34 0.83
CA ASP A 193 -17.08 -6.89 2.12
C ASP A 193 -16.20 -7.36 3.29
N GLU A 194 -15.78 -8.63 3.26
CA GLU A 194 -14.86 -9.20 4.26
C GLU A 194 -13.47 -8.57 4.18
N ALA A 195 -12.97 -8.36 2.97
CA ALA A 195 -11.67 -7.76 2.73
C ALA A 195 -11.61 -6.31 3.21
N VAL A 196 -12.63 -5.50 2.91
CA VAL A 196 -12.76 -4.12 3.39
C VAL A 196 -12.88 -4.07 4.91
N ARG A 197 -13.63 -5.00 5.53
CA ARG A 197 -13.76 -5.09 6.98
C ARG A 197 -12.44 -5.40 7.67
N LEU A 198 -11.67 -6.37 7.15
CA LEU A 198 -10.34 -6.68 7.67
C LEU A 198 -9.39 -5.50 7.48
N ALA A 199 -9.39 -4.88 6.29
CA ALA A 199 -8.59 -3.70 6.01
C ALA A 199 -8.89 -2.56 7.00
N ALA A 200 -10.17 -2.30 7.29
CA ALA A 200 -10.58 -1.31 8.28
C ALA A 200 -10.04 -1.63 9.69
N ARG A 201 -10.08 -2.91 10.10
CA ARG A 201 -9.48 -3.35 11.38
C ARG A 201 -7.97 -3.13 11.41
N CYS A 202 -7.25 -3.46 10.35
CA CYS A 202 -5.81 -3.24 10.26
C CYS A 202 -5.45 -1.75 10.34
N GLY A 203 -6.19 -0.89 9.65
CA GLY A 203 -6.01 0.57 9.75
C GLY A 203 -6.32 1.13 11.14
N ALA A 204 -7.38 0.64 11.78
CA ALA A 204 -7.75 1.04 13.14
C ALA A 204 -6.73 0.60 14.20
N ALA A 205 -6.14 -0.59 14.04
CA ALA A 205 -5.11 -1.07 14.95
C ALA A 205 -3.82 -0.25 14.84
N ALA A 206 -3.38 0.06 13.62
CA ALA A 206 -2.22 0.91 13.38
C ALA A 206 -2.34 2.29 14.04
N LEU A 207 -3.56 2.84 14.12
CA LEU A 207 -3.83 4.13 14.76
C LEU A 207 -3.45 4.16 16.26
N THR A 208 -3.35 2.99 16.89
CA THR A 208 -3.03 2.82 18.31
C THR A 208 -1.55 2.56 18.56
N GLY A 209 -0.75 2.39 17.51
CA GLY A 209 0.71 2.24 17.59
C GLY A 209 1.43 3.56 17.31
N ARG A 210 2.72 3.64 17.67
CA ARG A 210 3.59 4.77 17.31
C ARG A 210 4.38 4.52 16.03
N GLY A 211 4.27 5.42 15.06
CA GLY A 211 5.01 5.34 13.80
C GLY A 211 4.54 4.20 12.89
N PRO A 212 5.31 3.86 11.84
CA PRO A 212 4.79 3.05 10.72
C PRO A 212 4.66 1.55 10.97
N HIS A 213 5.18 1.03 12.08
CA HIS A 213 5.34 -0.42 12.29
C HIS A 213 4.70 -0.94 13.58
N ASP A 214 4.25 -0.04 14.46
CA ASP A 214 3.63 -0.39 15.72
C ASP A 214 2.10 -0.50 15.56
N GLY A 215 1.43 -1.24 16.45
CA GLY A 215 -0.02 -1.46 16.38
C GLY A 215 -0.49 -2.32 15.20
N GLN A 216 0.42 -2.93 14.44
CA GLN A 216 0.07 -3.84 13.34
C GLN A 216 -0.53 -5.14 13.89
N LEU A 217 -1.67 -5.56 13.33
CA LEU A 217 -2.29 -6.85 13.65
C LEU A 217 -1.41 -8.00 13.18
N ARG A 218 -1.30 -9.04 14.00
CA ARG A 218 -0.63 -10.30 13.68
C ARG A 218 -1.65 -11.31 13.18
N ARG A 219 -1.16 -12.40 12.57
CA ARG A 219 -2.02 -13.47 12.02
C ARG A 219 -3.04 -14.01 13.04
N GLU A 220 -2.64 -14.09 14.30
CA GLU A 220 -3.50 -14.52 15.42
C GLU A 220 -4.66 -13.55 15.68
N ASP A 221 -4.50 -12.27 15.38
CA ASP A 221 -5.53 -11.23 15.55
C ASP A 221 -6.49 -11.12 14.35
N LEU A 222 -6.17 -11.76 13.22
CA LEU A 222 -6.96 -11.65 11.97
C LEU A 222 -8.17 -12.59 11.92
N GLN A 223 -8.32 -13.49 12.90
CA GLN A 223 -9.56 -14.25 13.11
C GLN A 223 -10.72 -13.33 13.52
#